data_AF-A0A1Q9PRE5-F1
#
_entry.id   AF-A0A1Q9PRE5-F1
#
_cell.length_a   1.000
_cell.length_b   1.000
_cell.length_c   1.000
_cell.angle_alpha   90.00
_cell.angle_beta   90.00
_cell.angle_gamma   90.00
#
_symmetry.space_group_name_H-M   'P 1'
#
loop_
_entity.id
_entity.type
_entity.pdbx_description
1 polymer ?
#
loop_
_entity_poly.entity_id
_entity_poly.type
_entity_poly.pdbx_seq_one_letter_code
_entity_poly.pdbx_strand_id
1 'polypeptide(L)'
;MQGIYFVNDRISLNSFSKEESLLLQEQNILEHFHNHNIHIVKLNPYQLNEYYTIPHALLYDLKQEKAQFDYFIYYSPQVMEDFIYSYPARWLMLKSYFNEIITIEERTDLIVKKVV
;
A
#
# COMPACT_ATOMS: atom_id res chain seq x y z
N MET A 1 4.32 -5.57 15.25
CA MET A 1 4.53 -4.42 14.35
C MET A 1 3.19 -4.09 13.73
N GLN A 2 2.86 -2.81 13.59
CA GLN A 2 1.57 -2.31 13.11
C GLN A 2 1.67 -1.91 11.64
N GLY A 3 0.86 -2.54 10.80
CA GLY A 3 0.82 -2.29 9.36
C GLY A 3 -0.55 -1.85 8.89
N ILE A 4 -0.56 -0.96 7.91
CA ILE A 4 -1.74 -0.58 7.13
C ILE A 4 -1.43 -0.93 5.68
N TYR A 5 -2.43 -1.39 4.94
CA TYR A 5 -2.24 -1.72 3.54
C TYR A 5 -3.29 -1.12 2.62
N PHE A 6 -2.88 -1.02 1.36
CA PHE A 6 -3.65 -0.42 0.30
C PHE A 6 -3.78 -1.37 -0.90
N VAL A 7 -4.99 -1.42 -1.44
CA VAL A 7 -5.34 -2.17 -2.65
C VAL A 7 -6.02 -1.21 -3.62
N ASN A 8 -5.53 -1.15 -4.85
CA ASN A 8 -6.17 -0.34 -5.89
C ASN A 8 -7.22 -1.18 -6.60
N ASP A 9 -8.49 -0.88 -6.36
CA ASP A 9 -9.65 -1.56 -6.96
C ASP A 9 -9.99 -1.05 -8.38
N ARG A 10 -9.21 -0.10 -8.92
CA ARG A 10 -9.44 0.53 -10.22
C ARG A 10 -8.46 0.10 -11.30
N ILE A 11 -7.36 -0.53 -10.92
CA ILE A 11 -6.29 -0.97 -11.83
C ILE A 11 -6.49 -2.41 -12.29
N SER A 12 -6.04 -2.69 -13.51
CA SER A 12 -5.84 -4.04 -14.04
C SER A 12 -4.35 -4.29 -14.16
N LEU A 13 -3.86 -5.37 -13.55
CA LEU A 13 -2.44 -5.74 -13.49
C LEU A 13 -2.19 -6.95 -14.39
N ASN A 14 -1.05 -7.01 -15.08
CA ASN A 14 -0.59 -8.22 -15.79
C ASN A 14 -1.64 -8.89 -16.70
N SER A 15 -2.44 -8.08 -17.41
CA SER A 15 -3.56 -8.52 -18.27
C SER A 15 -4.73 -9.19 -17.54
N PHE A 16 -4.75 -9.21 -16.21
CA PHE A 16 -5.88 -9.65 -15.41
C PHE A 16 -7.05 -8.68 -15.47
N SER A 17 -8.26 -9.19 -15.23
CA SER A 17 -9.42 -8.36 -14.91
C SER A 17 -9.18 -7.57 -13.61
N LYS A 18 -10.03 -6.57 -13.34
CA LYS A 18 -9.96 -5.78 -12.10
C LYS A 18 -10.18 -6.63 -10.85
N GLU A 19 -11.10 -7.59 -10.92
CA GLU A 19 -11.40 -8.48 -9.80
C GLU A 19 -10.23 -9.41 -9.49
N GLU A 20 -9.66 -10.04 -10.52
CA GLU A 20 -8.44 -10.86 -10.38
C GLU A 20 -7.25 -10.02 -9.88
N SER A 21 -7.12 -8.78 -10.36
CA SER A 21 -6.07 -7.86 -9.89
C SER A 21 -6.26 -7.48 -8.42
N LEU A 22 -7.50 -7.29 -7.97
CA LEU A 22 -7.81 -7.02 -6.56
C LEU A 22 -7.43 -8.21 -5.69
N LEU A 23 -7.86 -9.42 -6.07
CA LEU A 23 -7.55 -10.65 -5.35
C LEU A 23 -6.04 -10.90 -5.30
N LEU A 24 -5.33 -10.68 -6.40
CA LEU A 24 -3.87 -10.81 -6.47
C LEU A 24 -3.17 -9.89 -5.46
N GLN A 25 -3.54 -8.61 -5.45
CA GLN A 25 -2.96 -7.63 -4.54
C GLN A 25 -3.22 -8.03 -3.08
N GLU A 26 -4.48 -8.32 -2.75
CA GLU A 26 -4.89 -8.65 -1.38
C GLU A 26 -4.21 -9.92 -0.87
N GLN A 27 -4.21 -11.01 -1.64
CA GLN A 27 -3.61 -12.28 -1.22
C GLN A 27 -2.11 -12.15 -0.95
N ASN A 28 -1.36 -11.51 -1.85
CA ASN A 28 0.08 -11.35 -1.70
C ASN A 28 0.44 -10.46 -0.50
N ILE A 29 -0.34 -9.39 -0.27
CA ILE A 29 -0.13 -8.54 0.90
C ILE A 29 -0.46 -9.31 2.18
N LEU A 30 -1.60 -10.01 2.25
CA LEU A 30 -1.99 -10.78 3.44
C LEU A 30 -0.99 -11.88 3.77
N GLU A 31 -0.45 -12.57 2.77
CA GLU A 31 0.64 -13.54 2.95
C GLU A 31 1.88 -12.88 3.57
N HIS A 32 2.25 -11.68 3.11
CA HIS A 32 3.36 -10.94 3.69
C HIS A 32 3.10 -10.54 5.15
N PHE A 33 1.89 -10.07 5.48
CA PHE A 33 1.50 -9.77 6.87
C PHE A 33 1.62 -11.00 7.77
N HIS A 34 1.11 -12.14 7.31
CA HIS A 34 1.16 -13.41 8.03
C HIS A 34 2.62 -13.86 8.26
N ASN A 35 3.43 -13.88 7.20
CA ASN A 35 4.80 -14.38 7.27
C ASN A 35 5.74 -13.52 8.15
N HIS A 36 5.41 -12.25 8.33
CA HIS A 36 6.20 -11.31 9.15
C HIS A 36 5.55 -10.95 10.48
N ASN A 37 4.44 -11.60 10.87
CA ASN A 37 3.69 -11.32 12.10
C ASN A 37 3.30 -9.83 12.25
N ILE A 38 2.96 -9.18 11.14
CA ILE A 38 2.50 -7.79 11.12
C ILE A 38 1.03 -7.77 11.49
N HIS A 39 0.64 -6.89 12.41
CA HIS A 39 -0.75 -6.70 12.81
C HIS A 39 -1.39 -5.64 11.92
N ILE A 40 -2.50 -5.99 11.29
CA ILE A 40 -3.29 -5.06 10.46
C ILE A 40 -3.99 -4.06 11.37
N VAL A 41 -3.86 -2.77 11.06
CA VAL A 41 -4.55 -1.69 11.77
C VAL A 41 -5.65 -1.09 10.89
N LYS A 42 -6.86 -0.96 11.46
CA LYS A 42 -7.96 -0.17 10.91
C LYS A 42 -8.10 1.11 11.71
N LEU A 43 -7.96 2.27 11.06
CA LEU A 43 -8.15 3.56 11.72
C LEU A 43 -9.63 3.95 11.75
N ASN A 44 -10.36 3.64 10.67
CA ASN A 44 -11.78 3.94 10.58
C ASN A 44 -12.62 2.72 11.02
N PRO A 45 -13.38 2.82 12.13
CA PRO A 45 -14.21 1.72 12.62
C PRO A 45 -15.39 1.38 11.68
N TYR A 46 -15.71 2.26 10.73
CA TYR A 46 -16.76 2.07 9.73
C TYR A 46 -16.23 1.53 8.40
N GLN A 47 -14.93 1.21 8.31
CA GLN A 47 -14.36 0.63 7.09
C GLN A 47 -14.89 -0.80 6.88
N LEU A 48 -15.37 -1.08 5.67
CA LEU A 48 -15.93 -2.40 5.33
C LEU A 48 -14.83 -3.46 5.18
N ASN A 49 -13.69 -3.09 4.61
CA ASN A 49 -12.55 -3.97 4.35
C ASN A 49 -11.41 -3.67 5.33
N GLU A 50 -10.41 -4.55 5.40
CA GLU A 50 -9.22 -4.30 6.22
C GLU A 50 -8.16 -3.44 5.54
N TYR A 51 -8.36 -3.13 4.26
CA TYR A 51 -7.50 -2.27 3.45
C TYR A 51 -8.18 -0.97 3.03
N TYR A 52 -7.34 0.01 2.73
CA TYR A 52 -7.74 1.24 2.06
C TYR A 52 -7.73 1.07 0.54
N THR A 53 -8.67 1.70 -0.17
CA THR A 53 -8.69 1.80 -1.64
C THR A 53 -8.52 3.23 -2.16
N ILE A 54 -8.54 4.22 -1.25
CA ILE A 54 -8.40 5.64 -1.58
C ILE A 54 -7.28 6.26 -0.73
N PRO A 55 -6.12 6.65 -1.30
CA PRO A 55 -5.01 7.20 -0.51
C PRO A 55 -5.35 8.49 0.21
N HIS A 56 -6.28 9.29 -0.35
CA HIS A 56 -6.78 10.50 0.28
C HIS A 56 -7.59 10.21 1.56
N ALA A 57 -8.34 9.10 1.60
CA ALA A 57 -9.07 8.69 2.79
C ALA A 57 -8.10 8.22 3.88
N LEU A 58 -7.11 7.40 3.51
CA LEU A 58 -6.03 6.99 4.42
C LEU A 58 -5.30 8.21 5.02
N LEU A 59 -4.88 9.16 4.18
CA LEU A 59 -4.21 10.37 4.65
C LEU A 59 -5.09 11.22 5.56
N TYR A 60 -6.42 11.22 5.34
CA TYR A 60 -7.34 11.92 6.22
C TYR A 60 -7.40 11.26 7.61
N ASP A 61 -7.54 9.93 7.66
CA ASP A 61 -7.61 9.18 8.93
C ASP A 61 -6.30 9.26 9.71
N LEU A 62 -5.15 9.14 9.03
CA LEU A 62 -3.82 9.28 9.65
C LEU A 62 -3.63 10.64 10.34
N LYS A 63 -4.20 11.71 9.77
CA LYS A 63 -4.17 13.05 10.38
C LYS A 63 -4.96 13.14 11.68
N GLN A 64 -5.99 12.31 11.85
CA GLN A 64 -6.80 12.30 13.06
C GLN A 64 -6.10 11.54 14.19
N GLU A 65 -5.47 10.41 13.90
CA GLU A 65 -4.91 9.54 14.93
C GLU A 65 -3.60 10.02 15.56
N LYS A 66 -2.86 10.93 14.91
CA LYS A 66 -1.57 11.46 15.41
C LYS A 66 -0.59 10.37 15.89
N ALA A 67 -0.68 9.18 15.32
CA ALA A 67 0.16 8.03 15.62
C ALA A 67 1.12 7.74 14.47
N GLN A 68 2.22 7.06 14.79
CA GLN A 68 3.19 6.56 13.81
C GLN A 68 3.03 5.04 13.71
N PHE A 69 3.06 4.52 12.49
CA PHE A 69 2.89 3.10 12.18
C PHE A 69 4.19 2.52 11.65
N ASP A 70 4.35 1.20 11.73
CA ASP A 70 5.56 0.56 11.26
C ASP A 70 5.57 0.46 9.73
N TYR A 71 4.47 -0.01 9.14
CA TYR A 71 4.43 -0.38 7.73
C TYR A 71 3.24 0.20 6.97
N PHE A 72 3.52 0.78 5.80
CA PHE A 72 2.53 0.95 4.74
C PHE A 72 2.86 0.00 3.60
N ILE A 73 1.93 -0.91 3.31
CA ILE A 73 2.15 -1.99 2.33
C ILE A 73 1.18 -1.84 1.16
N TYR A 74 1.69 -1.94 -0.06
CA TYR A 74 0.86 -2.04 -1.26
C TYR A 74 1.51 -2.94 -2.30
N TYR A 75 0.72 -3.44 -3.22
CA TYR A 75 1.19 -4.36 -4.25
C TYR A 75 1.77 -3.56 -5.42
N SER A 76 3.07 -3.68 -5.71
CA SER A 76 3.77 -3.00 -6.81
C SER A 76 3.74 -1.46 -6.86
N PRO A 77 4.73 -0.79 -7.47
CA PRO A 77 4.71 0.66 -7.66
C PRO A 77 3.51 1.18 -8.47
N GLN A 78 3.01 0.39 -9.43
CA GLN A 78 1.95 0.77 -10.37
C GLN A 78 0.63 1.07 -9.64
N VAL A 79 0.35 0.35 -8.55
CA VAL A 79 -0.87 0.52 -7.74
C VAL A 79 -1.01 1.92 -7.15
N MET A 80 0.10 2.60 -6.85
CA MET A 80 0.13 3.94 -6.28
C MET A 80 0.59 5.02 -7.29
N GLU A 81 0.96 4.65 -8.51
CA GLU A 81 1.61 5.52 -9.49
C GLU A 81 0.80 6.79 -9.78
N ASP A 82 -0.50 6.64 -10.11
CA ASP A 82 -1.40 7.77 -10.38
C ASP A 82 -1.47 8.77 -9.23
N PHE A 83 -1.54 8.27 -7.99
CA PHE A 83 -1.59 9.13 -6.81
C PHE A 83 -0.26 9.83 -6.56
N ILE A 84 0.86 9.12 -6.69
CA ILE A 84 2.19 9.66 -6.49
C ILE A 84 2.49 10.76 -7.53
N TYR A 85 2.17 10.49 -8.80
CA TYR A 85 2.37 11.43 -9.91
C TYR A 85 1.48 12.67 -9.76
N SER A 86 0.20 12.47 -9.46
CA SER A 86 -0.77 13.57 -9.38
C SER A 86 -0.63 14.39 -8.08
N TYR A 87 -0.16 13.77 -6.99
CA TYR A 87 -0.12 14.39 -5.66
C TYR A 87 1.17 14.11 -4.88
N PRO A 88 2.35 14.49 -5.41
CA PRO A 88 3.65 14.15 -4.81
C PRO A 88 3.80 14.68 -3.37
N ALA A 89 3.31 15.89 -3.08
CA ALA A 89 3.35 16.44 -1.73
C ALA A 89 2.47 15.64 -0.73
N ARG A 90 1.30 15.16 -1.18
CA ARG A 90 0.42 14.32 -0.34
C ARG A 90 1.03 12.95 -0.11
N TRP A 91 1.72 12.41 -1.11
CA TRP A 91 2.49 11.18 -0.95
C TRP A 91 3.60 11.32 0.09
N LEU A 92 4.37 12.42 0.07
CA LEU A 92 5.37 12.70 1.10
C LEU A 92 4.77 12.77 2.51
N MET A 93 3.62 13.45 2.66
CA MET A 93 2.90 13.49 3.92
C MET A 93 2.45 12.10 4.37
N LEU A 94 1.83 11.32 3.49
CA LEU A 94 1.37 9.96 3.81
C LEU A 94 2.55 9.10 4.30
N LYS A 95 3.67 9.11 3.56
CA LYS A 95 4.86 8.35 3.96
C LYS A 95 5.38 8.72 5.35
N SER A 96 5.29 9.99 5.76
CA SER A 96 5.81 10.43 7.06
C SER A 96 5.10 9.80 8.27
N TYR A 97 3.95 9.15 8.09
CA TYR A 97 3.26 8.41 9.15
C TYR A 97 3.80 6.98 9.34
N PHE A 98 4.71 6.52 8.48
CA PHE A 98 5.20 5.15 8.47
C PHE A 98 6.72 5.10 8.60
N ASN A 99 7.22 4.12 9.36
CA ASN A 99 8.66 3.85 9.44
C ASN A 99 9.19 3.33 8.10
N GLU A 100 8.42 2.46 7.44
CA GLU A 100 8.82 1.84 6.19
C GLU A 100 7.63 1.66 5.23
N ILE A 101 7.94 1.74 3.94
CA ILE A 101 7.00 1.52 2.85
C ILE A 101 7.43 0.26 2.12
N ILE A 102 6.55 -0.74 2.04
CA ILE A 102 6.83 -2.04 1.44
C ILE A 102 6.00 -2.22 0.17
N THR A 103 6.66 -2.64 -0.91
CA THR A 103 6.02 -3.07 -2.15
C THR A 103 6.20 -4.57 -2.34
N ILE A 104 5.12 -5.33 -2.52
CA ILE A 104 5.16 -6.80 -2.52
C ILE A 104 5.64 -7.43 -3.83
N GLU A 105 5.30 -6.83 -4.97
CA GLU A 105 5.73 -7.39 -6.26
C GLU A 105 7.26 -7.37 -6.34
N GLU A 106 7.86 -8.57 -6.36
CA GLU A 106 9.27 -8.71 -6.69
C GLU A 106 9.49 -8.07 -8.05
N ARG A 107 10.34 -7.04 -8.09
CA ARG A 107 10.96 -6.70 -9.36
C ARG A 107 11.61 -7.98 -9.85
N THR A 108 11.12 -8.54 -10.95
CA THR A 108 11.99 -9.37 -11.78
C THR A 108 13.16 -8.46 -12.10
N ASP A 109 14.30 -8.69 -11.45
CA ASP A 109 15.51 -7.88 -11.57
C ASP A 109 15.98 -7.84 -13.04
N LEU A 110 15.40 -6.94 -13.81
CA LEU A 110 16.01 -6.44 -15.03
C LEU A 110 17.02 -5.38 -14.61
N ILE A 111 18.19 -5.88 -14.20
CA ILE A 111 19.53 -5.31 -14.33
C ILE A 111 19.51 -3.83 -14.74
N VAL A 112 19.66 -2.91 -13.78
CA VAL A 112 20.41 -1.67 -14.03
C VAL A 112 21.33 -1.44 -12.84
N LYS A 113 22.62 -1.59 -13.16
CA LYS A 113 23.79 -1.37 -12.30
C LYS A 113 23.66 -0.10 -11.48
N LYS A 114 24.03 -0.18 -10.20
CA LYS A 114 24.58 0.96 -9.45
C LYS A 114 25.60 1.68 -10.35
N VAL A 115 25.28 2.90 -10.76
CA VAL A 115 26.32 3.84 -11.18
C VAL A 115 26.85 4.46 -9.89
N VAL A 116 28.17 4.31 -9.73
CA VAL A 116 29.01 4.81 -8.63
C VAL A 116 28.88 6.31 -8.47
#